data_AF-A0A531M5F2-F1
#
_entry.id   AF-A0A531M5F2-F1
#
_cell.length_a   1.000
_cell.length_b   1.000
_cell.length_c   1.000
_cell.angle_alpha   90.00
_cell.angle_beta   90.00
_cell.angle_gamma   90.00
#
_symmetry.space_group_name_H-M   'P 1'
#
loop_
_entity.id
_entity.type
_entity.pdbx_description
1 polymer ?
#
loop_
_entity_poly.entity_id
_entity_poly.type
_entity_poly.pdbx_seq_one_letter_code
_entity_poly.pdbx_strand_id
1 'polypeptide(L)'
;MSDATAVSRPAWRFARPDEDEQPSLREVNASITVPQTGIWFRRLFAFMGPGYMVSVGYMDPGNWATDLAGGAQFGYTLLFI
;
A
#
# COMPACT_ATOMS: atom_id res chain seq x y z
N MET A 1 -48.38 11.31 1.73
CA MET A 1 -47.68 10.60 2.82
C MET A 1 -47.01 9.39 2.20
N SER A 2 -45.80 9.58 1.67
CA SER A 2 -45.01 8.51 1.06
C SER A 2 -43.55 8.81 1.40
N ASP A 3 -43.01 7.93 2.21
CA ASP A 3 -41.81 8.07 3.00
C ASP A 3 -40.56 8.08 2.10
N ALA A 4 -39.75 9.14 2.20
CA ALA A 4 -38.44 9.19 1.58
C ALA A 4 -37.50 8.36 2.46
N THR A 5 -37.26 7.11 2.07
CA THR A 5 -36.30 6.23 2.72
C THR A 5 -34.88 6.76 2.52
N ALA A 6 -34.46 7.65 3.41
CA ALA A 6 -33.08 8.10 3.51
C ALA A 6 -32.20 6.90 3.85
N VAL A 7 -31.44 6.41 2.86
CA VAL A 7 -30.45 5.35 3.06
C VAL A 7 -29.40 5.87 4.04
N SER A 8 -29.46 5.40 5.28
CA SER A 8 -28.46 5.69 6.32
C SER A 8 -27.13 5.10 5.89
N ARG A 9 -26.18 5.99 5.53
CA ARG A 9 -24.82 5.60 5.14
C ARG A 9 -23.91 5.62 6.37
N PRO A 10 -22.99 4.66 6.49
CA PRO A 10 -22.02 4.66 7.58
C PRO A 10 -21.15 5.92 7.52
N ALA A 11 -21.00 6.62 8.65
CA ALA A 11 -20.27 7.89 8.77
C ALA A 11 -18.78 7.82 8.39
N TRP A 12 -18.21 6.62 8.23
CA TRP A 12 -16.83 6.41 7.81
C TRP A 12 -16.65 6.36 6.28
N ARG A 13 -17.73 6.35 5.50
CA ARG A 13 -17.68 6.26 4.03
C ARG A 13 -17.85 7.64 3.39
N PHE A 14 -16.73 8.27 3.07
CA PHE A 14 -16.67 9.61 2.45
C PHE A 14 -16.74 9.59 0.91
N ALA A 15 -16.68 8.42 0.27
CA ALA A 15 -16.71 8.28 -1.18
C ALA A 15 -18.09 8.63 -1.75
N ARG A 16 -18.11 9.46 -2.79
CA ARG A 16 -19.34 9.76 -3.54
C ARG A 16 -19.74 8.55 -4.40
N PRO A 17 -21.04 8.32 -4.67
CA PRO A 17 -21.50 7.16 -5.46
C PRO A 17 -20.83 7.03 -6.83
N ASP A 18 -20.47 8.15 -7.44
CA ASP A 18 -19.79 8.28 -8.74
C ASP A 18 -18.26 8.06 -8.66
N GLU A 19 -17.69 8.05 -7.45
CA GLU A 19 -16.28 7.74 -7.19
C GLU A 19 -16.05 6.24 -6.96
N ASP A 20 -17.08 5.49 -6.50
CA ASP A 20 -17.00 4.04 -6.27
C ASP A 20 -16.69 3.25 -7.58
N GLU A 21 -16.98 3.81 -8.75
CA GLU A 21 -16.77 3.18 -10.06
C GLU A 21 -15.42 3.55 -10.70
N GLN A 22 -14.67 4.46 -10.08
CA GLN A 22 -13.42 4.98 -10.64
C GLN A 22 -12.21 4.19 -10.13
N PRO A 23 -11.37 3.63 -11.01
CA PRO A 23 -10.16 2.94 -10.58
C PRO A 23 -9.19 3.93 -9.91
N SER A 24 -8.53 3.50 -8.84
CA SER A 24 -7.47 4.28 -8.18
C SER A 24 -6.27 4.48 -9.11
N LEU A 25 -5.60 5.64 -8.99
CA LEU A 25 -4.42 6.02 -9.78
C LEU A 25 -4.65 5.85 -11.30
N ARG A 26 -5.68 6.52 -11.82
CA ARG A 26 -6.19 6.34 -13.20
C ARG A 26 -5.12 6.43 -14.28
N GLU A 27 -4.09 7.25 -14.08
CA GLU A 27 -3.00 7.46 -15.02
C GLU A 27 -2.08 6.24 -15.15
N VAL A 28 -2.03 5.39 -14.12
CA VAL A 28 -1.09 4.25 -14.02
C VAL A 28 -1.78 2.92 -13.71
N ASN A 29 -3.11 2.92 -13.55
CA ASN A 29 -3.89 1.71 -13.28
C ASN A 29 -3.73 0.70 -14.41
N ALA A 30 -3.36 -0.54 -14.07
CA ALA A 30 -3.09 -1.62 -15.03
C ALA A 30 -2.05 -1.29 -16.13
N SER A 31 -1.16 -0.33 -15.88
CA SER A 31 -0.12 0.08 -16.85
C SER A 31 0.95 -0.99 -17.10
N ILE A 32 1.21 -1.86 -16.12
CA ILE A 32 2.23 -2.91 -16.23
C ILE A 32 1.60 -4.17 -16.85
N THR A 33 2.05 -4.55 -18.05
CA THR A 33 1.62 -5.80 -18.69
C THR A 33 2.27 -6.99 -18.00
N VAL A 34 1.45 -7.82 -17.36
CA VAL A 34 1.91 -9.02 -16.67
C VAL A 34 1.84 -10.22 -17.62
N PRO A 35 2.95 -10.93 -17.87
CA PRO A 35 2.93 -12.13 -18.71
C PRO A 35 2.05 -13.21 -18.06
N GLN A 36 1.01 -13.64 -18.78
CA GLN A 36 0.06 -14.68 -18.34
C GLN A 36 0.58 -16.11 -18.57
N THR A 37 1.68 -16.25 -19.31
CA THR A 37 2.27 -17.52 -19.70
C THR A 37 3.79 -17.47 -19.48
N GLY A 38 4.37 -18.55 -18.93
CA GLY A 38 5.82 -18.67 -18.69
C GLY A 38 6.18 -18.96 -17.23
N ILE A 39 7.45 -18.71 -16.88
CA ILE A 39 8.03 -19.03 -15.56
C ILE A 39 7.50 -18.06 -14.49
N TRP A 40 7.03 -18.60 -13.36
CA TRP A 40 6.45 -17.83 -12.24
C TRP A 40 7.32 -16.65 -11.77
N PHE A 41 8.65 -16.82 -11.74
CA PHE A 41 9.58 -15.78 -11.30
C PHE A 41 9.58 -14.53 -12.21
N ARG A 42 9.33 -14.71 -13.52
CA ARG A 42 9.24 -13.60 -14.48
C ARG A 42 7.95 -12.79 -14.28
N ARG A 43 6.89 -13.45 -13.81
CA ARG A 43 5.65 -12.80 -13.36
C ARG A 43 5.85 -12.06 -12.03
N LEU A 44 6.64 -12.61 -11.09
CA LEU A 44 6.96 -11.94 -9.82
C LEU A 44 7.71 -10.61 -10.05
N PHE A 45 8.70 -10.58 -10.95
CA PHE A 45 9.45 -9.35 -11.26
C PHE A 45 8.57 -8.21 -11.78
N ALA A 46 7.52 -8.50 -12.54
CA ALA A 46 6.60 -7.48 -13.04
C ALA A 46 5.91 -6.71 -11.90
N PHE A 47 5.79 -7.29 -10.71
CA PHE A 47 5.17 -6.68 -9.53
C PHE A 47 6.18 -6.11 -8.52
N MET A 48 7.50 -6.27 -8.71
CA MET A 48 8.48 -5.77 -7.74
C MET A 48 8.56 -4.24 -7.70
N GLY A 49 8.24 -3.54 -8.80
CA GLY A 49 8.36 -2.08 -8.89
C GLY A 49 7.56 -1.33 -7.82
N PRO A 50 6.23 -1.54 -7.70
CA PRO A 50 5.43 -0.91 -6.66
C PRO A 50 5.84 -1.30 -5.24
N GLY A 51 6.18 -2.57 -5.01
CA GLY A 51 6.63 -3.04 -3.69
C GLY A 51 7.93 -2.36 -3.24
N TYR A 52 8.90 -2.24 -4.15
CA TYR A 52 10.17 -1.56 -3.89
C TYR A 52 9.97 -0.08 -3.55
N MET A 53 9.08 0.62 -4.25
CA MET A 53 8.78 2.02 -3.98
C MET A 53 8.27 2.24 -2.55
N VAL A 54 7.42 1.34 -2.04
CA VAL A 54 6.94 1.38 -0.65
C VAL A 54 8.07 1.06 0.34
N SER A 55 8.88 0.04 0.05
CA SER A 55 9.99 -0.37 0.94
C SER A 55 11.04 0.73 1.12
N VAL A 56 11.34 1.52 0.08
CA VAL A 56 12.28 2.64 0.20
C VAL A 56 11.79 3.68 1.21
N GLY A 57 10.47 3.92 1.32
CA GLY A 57 9.91 4.81 2.33
C GLY A 57 10.12 4.33 3.77
N TYR A 58 10.23 3.02 3.99
CA TYR A 58 10.55 2.46 5.31
C TYR A 58 12.04 2.57 5.67
N MET A 59 12.91 2.64 4.67
CA MET A 59 14.36 2.78 4.86
C MET A 59 14.80 4.25 4.97
N ASP A 60 13.89 5.18 5.27
CA ASP A 60 14.18 6.60 5.40
C ASP A 60 15.27 6.88 6.47
N PRO A 61 16.22 7.80 6.23
CA PRO A 61 17.29 8.13 7.17
C PRO A 61 16.81 8.55 8.56
N GLY A 62 15.54 8.97 8.71
CA GLY A 62 14.94 9.31 9.99
C GLY A 62 14.86 8.16 11.00
N ASN A 63 14.77 6.90 10.53
CA ASN A 63 14.73 5.73 11.43
C ASN A 63 16.14 5.27 11.86
N TRP A 64 17.17 5.56 11.07
CA TRP A 64 18.51 5.03 11.25
C TRP A 64 19.17 5.49 12.56
N ALA A 65 18.91 6.73 13.00
CA ALA A 65 19.50 7.26 14.22
C ALA A 65 19.01 6.51 15.47
N THR A 66 17.72 6.18 15.52
CA THR A 66 17.12 5.44 16.62
C THR A 66 17.57 3.99 16.62
N ASP A 67 17.62 3.35 15.45
CA ASP A 67 18.07 1.96 15.32
C ASP A 67 19.55 1.80 15.71
N LEU A 68 20.40 2.77 15.35
CA LEU A 68 21.81 2.77 15.71
C LEU A 68 22.02 3.05 17.20
N ALA A 69 21.29 3.99 17.78
CA ALA A 69 21.35 4.27 19.22
C ALA A 69 20.80 3.09 20.06
N GLY A 70 19.70 2.48 19.61
CA GLY A 70 19.13 1.28 20.21
C GLY A 70 20.08 0.09 20.15
N GLY A 71 20.73 -0.12 18.99
CA GLY A 71 21.77 -1.14 18.83
C GLY A 71 23.01 -0.91 19.70
N ALA A 72 23.46 0.35 19.85
CA ALA A 72 24.59 0.70 20.71
C ALA A 72 24.29 0.49 22.21
N GLN A 73 23.05 0.72 22.64
CA GLN A 73 22.65 0.62 24.05
C GLN A 73 22.17 -0.77 24.46
N PHE A 74 21.52 -1.53 23.56
CA PHE A 74 20.88 -2.81 23.87
C PHE A 74 21.40 -3.99 23.04
N GLY A 75 22.38 -3.77 22.15
CA GLY A 75 22.95 -4.80 21.29
C GLY A 75 21.88 -5.47 20.41
N TYR A 76 21.89 -6.79 20.38
CA TYR A 76 20.97 -7.60 19.55
C TYR A 76 19.58 -7.82 20.17
N THR A 77 19.33 -7.29 21.36
CA THR A 77 18.09 -7.56 22.11
C THR A 77 16.84 -7.01 21.42
N LEU A 78 16.98 -6.06 20.50
CA LEU A 78 15.87 -5.41 19.80
C LEU A 78 15.51 -6.05 18.43
N LEU A 79 16.26 -7.06 17.96
CA LEU A 79 16.09 -7.60 16.60
C LEU A 79 14.76 -8.34 16.34
N PHE A 80 14.12 -8.86 17.38
CA PHE A 80 12.91 -9.70 17.25
C PHE A 80 11.60 -8.93 17.46
N ILE A 81 11.70 -7.63 17.78
CA ILE A 81 10.56 -6.75 18.05
C ILE A 81 10.02 -6.23 16.72
#